data_AF-B3S3D0-F1
#
_entry.id   AF-B3S3D0-F1
#
_cell.length_a   1.000
_cell.length_b   1.000
_cell.length_c   1.000
_cell.angle_alpha   90.00
_cell.angle_beta   90.00
_cell.angle_gamma   90.00
#
_symmetry.space_group_name_H-M   'P 1'
#
loop_
_entity.id
_entity.type
_entity.pdbx_description
1 polymer ?
#
loop_
_entity_poly.entity_id
_entity_poly.type
_entity_poly.pdbx_seq_one_letter_code
_entity_poly.pdbx_strand_id
1 'polypeptide(L)'
;EEEGANSSHSHSHDHVVCFGLTAVGVMVVLGDGFHNFTDGIAMGASFKSSLSLGFSTSIAVFCHELPQELGDFAILYASGMGWKKAMIYNLVSGLTCYIGAIIGIFAASTETARQFLFALTGGLFLYIAMVDLVSSKDYDILGELSFKKFLFSNIGILTGFTIMFLLAYFEEKIKV
;
A
#
# COMPACT_ATOMS: atom_id res chain seq x y z
N GLU A 1 30.76 10.48 -48.37
CA GLU A 1 29.53 11.24 -48.68
C GLU A 1 28.57 10.23 -49.30
N GLU A 2 27.45 9.84 -48.71
CA GLU A 2 26.64 10.42 -47.65
C GLU A 2 26.08 9.31 -46.74
N GLU A 3 26.05 9.59 -45.45
CA GLU A 3 25.28 8.87 -44.43
C GLU A 3 23.78 9.18 -44.62
N GLY A 4 22.97 8.15 -44.84
CA GLY A 4 21.51 8.26 -44.91
C GLY A 4 20.87 7.74 -43.63
N ALA A 5 20.44 8.67 -42.79
CA ALA A 5 19.93 8.48 -41.43
C ALA A 5 18.78 7.45 -41.30
N ASN A 6 18.97 6.51 -40.38
CA ASN A 6 17.94 5.60 -39.90
C ASN A 6 17.14 6.31 -38.78
N SER A 7 16.01 6.93 -39.13
CA SER A 7 15.09 7.53 -38.15
C SER A 7 14.11 6.46 -37.66
N SER A 8 14.56 5.62 -36.74
CA SER A 8 13.69 4.75 -35.95
C SER A 8 12.93 5.61 -34.93
N HIS A 9 11.74 6.07 -35.31
CA HIS A 9 10.79 6.68 -34.40
C HIS A 9 10.30 5.62 -33.39
N SER A 10 10.99 5.54 -32.25
CA SER A 10 10.50 4.86 -31.06
C SER A 10 9.37 5.68 -30.46
N HIS A 11 8.13 5.37 -30.87
CA HIS A 11 6.94 5.86 -30.20
C HIS A 11 6.86 5.20 -28.81
N SER A 12 7.39 5.89 -27.80
CA SER A 12 7.09 5.58 -26.40
C SER A 12 5.61 5.84 -26.20
N HIS A 13 4.83 4.75 -26.11
CA HIS A 13 3.43 4.78 -25.74
C HIS A 13 3.32 5.11 -24.24
N ASP A 14 3.61 6.35 -23.88
CA ASP A 14 3.20 6.90 -22.60
C ASP A 14 1.69 7.10 -22.66
N HIS A 15 0.96 6.00 -22.40
CA HIS A 15 -0.47 6.05 -22.19
C HIS A 15 -0.70 6.90 -20.93
N VAL A 16 -1.00 8.19 -21.15
CA VAL A 16 -1.58 9.07 -20.14
C VAL A 16 -2.99 8.56 -19.91
N VAL A 17 -3.18 7.71 -18.89
CA VAL A 17 -4.41 6.93 -18.73
C VAL A 17 -5.55 7.75 -18.13
N CYS A 18 -5.29 8.76 -17.29
CA CYS A 18 -6.31 9.71 -16.84
C CYS A 18 -5.65 10.81 -15.99
N PHE A 19 -6.19 12.03 -15.95
CA PHE A 19 -5.73 13.13 -15.08
C PHE A 19 -4.24 13.53 -15.17
N GLY A 20 -3.53 13.15 -16.24
CA GLY A 20 -2.08 13.36 -16.34
C GLY A 20 -1.23 12.37 -15.54
N LEU A 21 -1.81 11.26 -15.09
CA LEU A 21 -1.11 10.13 -14.48
C LEU A 21 -0.78 9.07 -15.53
N THR A 22 0.37 8.42 -15.33
CA THR A 22 0.70 7.15 -15.99
C THR A 22 -0.22 6.05 -15.46
N ALA A 23 -0.32 4.93 -16.19
CA ALA A 23 -1.06 3.76 -15.72
C ALA A 23 -0.59 3.30 -14.32
N VAL A 24 0.73 3.36 -14.08
CA VAL A 24 1.34 3.06 -12.78
C VAL A 24 0.88 4.04 -11.70
N GLY A 25 0.88 5.35 -11.98
CA GLY A 25 0.44 6.35 -11.00
C GLY A 25 -1.05 6.19 -10.62
N VAL A 26 -1.91 5.83 -11.57
CA VAL A 26 -3.32 5.52 -11.28
C VAL A 26 -3.43 4.28 -10.39
N MET A 27 -2.66 3.24 -10.68
CA MET A 27 -2.67 2.00 -9.89
C MET A 27 -2.20 2.25 -8.45
N VAL A 28 -1.13 3.04 -8.25
CA VAL A 28 -0.62 3.42 -6.93
C VAL A 28 -1.71 4.15 -6.13
N VAL A 29 -2.26 5.24 -6.66
CA VAL A 29 -3.25 6.05 -5.92
C VAL A 29 -4.53 5.27 -5.59
N LEU A 30 -5.00 4.44 -6.52
CA LEU A 30 -6.20 3.63 -6.26
C LEU A 30 -5.92 2.48 -5.30
N GLY A 31 -4.79 1.77 -5.47
CA GLY A 31 -4.39 0.68 -4.59
C GLY A 31 -4.20 1.16 -3.15
N ASP A 32 -3.45 2.24 -2.99
CA ASP A 32 -3.23 2.91 -1.71
C ASP A 32 -4.55 3.38 -1.09
N GLY A 33 -5.43 4.01 -1.86
CA GLY A 33 -6.76 4.40 -1.37
C GLY A 33 -7.62 3.22 -0.89
N PHE A 34 -7.53 2.04 -1.51
CA PHE A 34 -8.23 0.86 -1.01
C PHE A 34 -7.58 0.30 0.26
N HIS A 35 -6.25 0.34 0.36
CA HIS A 35 -5.50 -0.08 1.55
C HIS A 35 -5.89 0.78 2.75
N ASN A 36 -5.72 2.10 2.60
CA ASN A 36 -6.06 3.13 3.57
C ASN A 36 -7.53 3.02 4.04
N PHE A 37 -8.46 2.78 3.11
CA PHE A 37 -9.86 2.54 3.45
C PHE A 37 -10.04 1.35 4.41
N THR A 38 -9.35 0.24 4.17
CA THR A 38 -9.47 -0.95 5.03
C THR A 38 -8.75 -0.86 6.35
N ASP A 39 -7.63 -0.15 6.40
CA ASP A 39 -7.00 0.29 7.65
C ASP A 39 -7.97 1.12 8.48
N GLY A 40 -8.68 2.05 7.82
CA GLY A 40 -9.77 2.81 8.39
C GLY A 40 -10.81 1.92 9.05
N ILE A 41 -11.35 0.92 8.33
CA ILE A 41 -12.35 -0.02 8.87
C ILE A 41 -11.84 -0.72 10.13
N ALA A 42 -10.61 -1.23 10.12
CA ALA A 42 -10.03 -1.92 11.27
C ALA A 42 -9.83 -0.97 12.45
N MET A 43 -9.34 0.25 12.23
CA MET A 43 -9.24 1.26 13.29
C MET A 43 -10.61 1.61 13.86
N GLY A 44 -11.61 1.86 13.02
CA GLY A 44 -12.98 2.18 13.45
C GLY A 44 -13.61 1.07 14.28
N ALA A 45 -13.46 -0.19 13.85
CA ALA A 45 -13.93 -1.36 14.59
C ALA A 45 -13.20 -1.54 15.94
N SER A 46 -11.93 -1.18 16.00
CA SER A 46 -11.10 -1.25 17.21
C SER A 46 -11.49 -0.18 18.24
N PHE A 47 -11.69 1.08 17.81
CA PHE A 47 -12.23 2.14 18.67
C PHE A 47 -13.64 1.83 19.17
N LYS A 48 -14.45 1.13 18.36
CA LYS A 48 -15.78 0.67 18.78
C LYS A 48 -15.70 -0.39 19.87
N SER A 49 -14.63 -1.20 19.91
CA SER A 49 -14.38 -2.20 20.94
C SER A 49 -13.92 -1.57 22.26
N SER A 50 -12.82 -0.81 22.22
CA SER A 50 -12.28 -0.11 23.38
C SER A 50 -11.33 1.00 22.96
N LEU A 51 -11.17 2.01 23.81
CA LEU A 51 -10.27 3.12 23.53
C LEU A 51 -8.79 2.69 23.48
N SER A 52 -8.39 1.78 24.37
CA SER A 52 -7.02 1.23 24.42
C SER A 52 -6.68 0.45 23.13
N LEU A 53 -7.58 -0.42 22.66
CA LEU A 53 -7.41 -1.14 21.39
C LEU A 53 -7.39 -0.17 20.20
N GLY A 54 -8.30 0.81 20.16
CA GLY A 54 -8.31 1.81 19.09
C GLY A 54 -6.99 2.57 18.96
N PHE A 55 -6.42 3.04 20.09
CA PHE A 55 -5.10 3.69 20.08
C PHE A 55 -3.98 2.75 19.65
N SER A 56 -3.98 1.49 20.12
CA SER A 56 -3.01 0.48 19.70
C SER A 56 -3.05 0.26 18.19
N THR A 57 -4.24 0.01 17.63
CA THR A 57 -4.42 -0.20 16.19
C THR A 57 -4.02 1.02 15.38
N SER A 58 -4.35 2.24 15.82
CA SER A 58 -3.93 3.45 15.12
C SER A 58 -2.41 3.65 15.09
N ILE A 59 -1.71 3.32 16.18
CA ILE A 59 -0.24 3.38 16.21
C ILE A 59 0.33 2.32 15.26
N ALA A 60 -0.22 1.12 15.27
CA ALA A 60 0.21 0.04 14.38
C ALA A 60 0.05 0.44 12.91
N VAL A 61 -1.13 0.95 12.52
CA VAL A 61 -1.40 1.45 11.17
C VAL A 61 -0.44 2.57 10.79
N PHE A 62 -0.27 3.57 11.66
CA PHE A 62 0.66 4.67 11.41
C PHE A 62 2.09 4.19 11.12
N CYS A 63 2.54 3.15 11.83
CA CYS A 63 3.90 2.61 11.66
C CYS A 63 4.13 1.95 10.29
N HIS A 64 3.12 1.37 9.65
CA HIS A 64 3.26 0.75 8.33
C HIS A 64 2.83 1.67 7.17
N GLU A 65 1.90 2.59 7.42
CA GLU A 65 1.45 3.57 6.42
C GLU A 65 2.49 4.66 6.15
N LEU A 66 3.24 5.12 7.17
CA LEU A 66 4.24 6.17 6.96
C LEU A 66 5.34 5.76 5.94
N PRO A 67 5.93 4.55 6.01
CA PRO A 67 6.81 4.04 4.96
C PRO A 67 6.12 3.87 3.60
N GLN A 68 4.88 3.40 3.58
CA GLN A 68 4.12 3.12 2.36
C GLN A 68 3.84 4.41 1.58
N GLU A 69 3.30 5.41 2.26
CA GLU A 69 3.00 6.74 1.72
C GLU A 69 4.26 7.46 1.20
N LEU A 70 5.42 7.29 1.85
CA LEU A 70 6.70 7.80 1.35
C LEU A 70 7.16 7.07 0.07
N GLY A 71 6.90 5.77 -0.01
CA GLY A 71 7.16 4.96 -1.21
C GLY A 71 6.28 5.38 -2.38
N ASP A 72 4.98 5.54 -2.15
CA ASP A 72 4.01 5.95 -3.16
C ASP A 72 4.29 7.36 -3.67
N PHE A 73 4.64 8.29 -2.77
CA PHE A 73 5.14 9.60 -3.16
C PHE A 73 6.37 9.50 -4.07
N ALA A 74 7.33 8.63 -3.74
CA ALA A 74 8.54 8.44 -4.54
C ALA A 74 8.22 7.87 -5.93
N ILE A 75 7.29 6.92 -6.02
CA ILE A 75 6.84 6.34 -7.30
C ILE A 75 6.10 7.39 -8.14
N LEU A 76 5.19 8.16 -7.55
CA LEU A 76 4.47 9.23 -8.24
C LEU A 76 5.41 10.32 -8.72
N TYR A 77 6.38 10.73 -7.90
CA TYR A 77 7.40 11.69 -8.30
C TYR A 77 8.29 11.15 -9.43
N ALA A 78 8.72 9.89 -9.33
CA ALA A 78 9.51 9.22 -10.36
C ALA A 78 8.75 9.03 -11.67
N SER A 79 7.42 8.95 -11.65
CA SER A 79 6.58 8.85 -12.84
C SER A 79 6.43 10.18 -13.61
N GLY A 80 7.21 11.21 -13.25
CA GLY A 80 7.17 12.53 -13.89
C GLY A 80 6.15 13.50 -13.28
N MET A 81 5.52 13.14 -12.16
CA MET A 81 4.59 14.03 -11.47
C MET A 81 5.35 15.09 -10.66
N GLY A 82 4.95 16.36 -10.77
CA GLY A 82 5.51 17.41 -9.92
C GLY A 82 5.25 17.13 -8.43
N TRP A 83 6.22 17.43 -7.57
CA TRP A 83 6.19 17.11 -6.13
C TRP A 83 4.88 17.52 -5.41
N LYS A 84 4.32 18.70 -5.73
CA LYS A 84 3.06 19.16 -5.14
C LYS A 84 1.87 18.27 -5.50
N LYS A 85 1.81 17.83 -6.76
CA LYS A 85 0.74 16.95 -7.23
C LYS A 85 0.90 15.58 -6.60
N ALA A 86 2.11 15.03 -6.57
CA ALA A 86 2.39 13.73 -5.95
C ALA A 86 1.92 13.71 -4.50
N MET A 87 2.28 14.73 -3.71
CA MET A 87 1.80 14.86 -2.33
C MET A 87 0.28 14.97 -2.21
N ILE A 88 -0.38 15.72 -3.10
CA ILE A 88 -1.85 15.87 -3.05
C ILE A 88 -2.55 14.54 -3.36
N TYR A 89 -2.10 13.79 -4.37
CA TYR A 89 -2.71 12.51 -4.71
C TYR A 89 -2.53 11.48 -3.59
N ASN A 90 -1.34 11.41 -3.01
CA ASN A 90 -1.02 10.59 -1.82
C ASN A 90 -1.90 10.97 -0.61
N LEU A 91 -2.05 12.27 -0.36
CA LEU A 91 -2.91 12.73 0.72
C LEU A 91 -4.39 12.38 0.47
N VAL A 92 -4.84 12.50 -0.78
CA VAL A 92 -6.24 12.19 -1.16
C VAL A 92 -6.52 10.69 -1.03
N SER A 93 -5.58 9.80 -1.39
CA SER A 93 -5.72 8.37 -1.12
C SER A 93 -5.76 8.09 0.38
N GLY A 94 -4.90 8.72 1.18
CA GLY A 94 -4.94 8.65 2.65
C GLY A 94 -6.28 9.08 3.28
N LEU A 95 -6.99 10.04 2.70
CA LEU A 95 -8.30 10.49 3.23
C LEU A 95 -9.39 9.40 3.20
N THR A 96 -9.24 8.38 2.35
CA THR A 96 -10.17 7.24 2.31
C THR A 96 -10.23 6.47 3.64
N CYS A 97 -9.15 6.53 4.42
CA CYS A 97 -9.06 5.95 5.76
C CYS A 97 -10.12 6.50 6.72
N TYR A 98 -10.42 7.80 6.68
CA TYR A 98 -11.48 8.39 7.50
C TYR A 98 -12.87 7.83 7.15
N ILE A 99 -13.12 7.60 5.85
CA ILE A 99 -14.38 7.01 5.39
C ILE A 99 -14.49 5.57 5.92
N GLY A 100 -13.41 4.79 5.80
CA GLY A 100 -13.32 3.45 6.37
C GLY A 100 -13.57 3.42 7.86
N ALA A 101 -12.98 4.34 8.62
CA ALA A 101 -13.14 4.42 10.08
C ALA A 101 -14.58 4.72 10.50
N ILE A 102 -15.25 5.64 9.81
CA ILE A 102 -16.67 5.93 10.05
C ILE A 102 -17.49 4.66 9.82
N ILE A 103 -17.29 3.98 8.69
CA ILE A 103 -18.00 2.73 8.38
C ILE A 103 -17.70 1.65 9.43
N GLY A 104 -16.43 1.49 9.82
CA GLY A 104 -16.00 0.52 10.83
C GLY A 104 -16.70 0.72 12.18
N ILE A 105 -16.85 1.97 12.64
CA ILE A 105 -17.54 2.30 13.90
C ILE A 105 -19.02 1.88 13.86
N PHE A 106 -19.70 2.13 12.74
CA PHE A 106 -21.13 1.80 12.61
C PHE A 106 -21.36 0.31 12.32
N ALA A 107 -20.49 -0.31 11.52
CA ALA A 107 -20.60 -1.71 11.13
C ALA A 107 -20.23 -2.67 12.28
N ALA A 108 -19.31 -2.30 13.17
CA ALA A 108 -18.92 -3.08 14.34
C ALA A 108 -19.95 -3.01 15.50
N SER A 109 -21.23 -3.17 15.17
CA SER A 109 -22.36 -3.10 16.12
C SER A 109 -22.48 -4.33 17.02
N THR A 110 -22.00 -5.48 16.56
CA THR A 110 -22.01 -6.75 17.31
C THR A 110 -20.63 -7.39 17.29
N GLU A 111 -20.36 -8.27 18.27
CA GLU A 111 -19.11 -9.03 18.34
C GLU A 111 -18.85 -9.81 17.04
N THR A 112 -19.88 -10.48 16.52
CA THR A 112 -19.82 -11.23 15.26
C THR A 112 -19.50 -10.32 14.08
N ALA A 113 -20.16 -9.16 13.97
CA ALA A 113 -19.86 -8.20 12.90
C ALA A 113 -18.41 -7.72 12.97
N ARG A 114 -17.88 -7.46 14.17
CA ARG A 114 -16.49 -7.06 14.35
C ARG A 114 -15.51 -8.15 13.91
N GLN A 115 -15.76 -9.40 14.27
CA GLN A 115 -14.93 -10.54 13.82
C GLN A 115 -14.93 -10.67 12.29
N PHE A 116 -16.09 -10.50 11.65
CA PHE A 116 -16.18 -10.48 10.19
C PHE A 116 -15.42 -9.30 9.57
N LEU A 117 -15.47 -8.11 10.17
CA LEU A 117 -14.71 -6.96 9.70
C LEU A 117 -13.20 -7.19 9.80
N PHE A 118 -12.72 -7.74 10.91
CA PHE A 118 -11.30 -8.09 11.04
C PHE A 118 -10.86 -9.20 10.09
N ALA A 119 -11.70 -10.22 9.87
CA ALA A 119 -11.42 -11.27 8.89
C ALA A 119 -11.39 -10.72 7.46
N LEU A 120 -12.29 -9.78 7.13
CA LEU A 120 -12.33 -9.11 5.83
C LEU A 120 -11.10 -8.23 5.63
N THR A 121 -10.76 -7.37 6.59
CA THR A 121 -9.57 -6.50 6.51
C THR A 121 -8.29 -7.33 6.44
N GLY A 122 -8.14 -8.36 7.28
CA GLY A 122 -6.98 -9.25 7.23
C GLY A 122 -6.87 -10.02 5.91
N GLY A 123 -8.00 -10.45 5.34
CA GLY A 123 -8.05 -11.08 4.02
C GLY A 123 -7.66 -10.13 2.89
N LEU A 124 -8.07 -8.85 2.96
CA LEU A 124 -7.71 -7.85 1.97
C LEU A 124 -6.22 -7.47 2.06
N PHE A 125 -5.65 -7.35 3.26
CA PHE A 125 -4.21 -7.13 3.41
C PHE A 125 -3.40 -8.27 2.80
N LEU A 126 -3.84 -9.51 2.99
CA LEU A 126 -3.19 -10.65 2.34
C LEU A 126 -3.28 -10.55 0.81
N TYR A 127 -4.43 -10.12 0.27
CA TYR A 127 -4.61 -9.93 -1.17
C TYR A 127 -3.73 -8.81 -1.73
N ILE A 128 -3.74 -7.61 -1.13
CA ILE A 128 -2.93 -6.46 -1.56
C ILE A 128 -1.45 -6.83 -1.50
N ALA A 129 -0.99 -7.41 -0.38
CA ALA A 129 0.39 -7.85 -0.23
C ALA A 129 0.81 -8.89 -1.29
N MET A 130 -0.08 -9.79 -1.69
CA MET A 130 0.18 -10.75 -2.78
C MET A 130 0.29 -10.06 -4.14
N VAL A 131 -0.61 -9.12 -4.44
CA VAL A 131 -0.59 -8.37 -5.71
C VAL A 131 0.68 -7.53 -5.81
N ASP A 132 1.09 -6.87 -4.74
CA ASP A 132 2.30 -6.03 -4.69
C ASP A 132 3.58 -6.86 -4.80
N LEU A 133 3.59 -8.05 -4.19
CA LEU A 133 4.72 -8.98 -4.30
C LEU A 133 4.89 -9.54 -5.72
N VAL A 134 3.78 -9.69 -6.44
CA VAL A 134 3.76 -10.18 -7.83
C VAL A 134 4.07 -9.06 -8.81
N SER A 135 3.58 -7.84 -8.58
CA SER A 135 3.82 -6.68 -9.46
C SER A 135 5.24 -6.13 -9.35
N SER A 136 5.87 -6.20 -8.18
CA SER A 136 7.26 -5.76 -7.95
C SER A 136 8.32 -6.68 -8.59
N LYS A 137 7.95 -7.89 -9.01
CA LYS A 137 8.84 -8.75 -9.79
C LYS A 137 8.62 -8.49 -11.26
N ASP A 138 9.17 -7.39 -11.76
CA ASP A 138 9.46 -7.27 -13.18
C ASP A 138 10.29 -8.49 -13.58
N TYR A 139 9.71 -9.35 -14.43
CA TYR A 139 10.38 -10.49 -15.02
C TYR A 139 11.41 -9.97 -16.03
N ASP A 140 12.52 -9.44 -15.52
CA ASP A 140 13.64 -9.05 -16.36
C ASP A 140 14.41 -10.32 -16.73
N ILE A 141 14.19 -10.71 -17.99
CA ILE A 141 14.65 -11.92 -18.67
C ILE A 141 16.19 -11.83 -18.86
N LEU A 142 17.00 -11.88 -17.80
CA LEU A 142 18.47 -12.05 -17.91
C LEU A 142 19.07 -12.86 -16.74
N GLY A 143 18.88 -14.18 -16.81
CA GLY A 143 19.86 -15.25 -16.57
C GLY A 143 20.57 -15.40 -15.22
N GLU A 144 21.33 -14.42 -14.75
CA GLU A 144 22.45 -14.68 -13.79
C GLU A 144 22.37 -13.86 -12.49
N LEU A 145 21.61 -12.76 -12.44
CA LEU A 145 21.42 -11.93 -11.23
C LEU A 145 20.16 -12.30 -10.41
N SER A 146 19.43 -13.34 -10.83
CA SER A 146 18.11 -13.70 -10.31
C SER A 146 18.14 -14.25 -8.88
N PHE A 147 19.11 -15.11 -8.52
CA PHE A 147 19.12 -15.75 -7.20
C PHE A 147 19.42 -14.78 -6.05
N LYS A 148 20.35 -13.82 -6.23
CA LYS A 148 20.64 -12.81 -5.20
C LYS A 148 19.45 -11.87 -4.98
N LYS A 149 18.80 -11.40 -6.06
CA LYS A 149 17.57 -10.58 -5.97
C LYS A 149 16.44 -11.35 -5.28
N PHE A 150 16.28 -12.63 -5.61
CA PHE A 150 15.35 -13.52 -4.93
C PHE A 150 15.67 -13.63 -3.43
N LEU A 151 16.93 -13.84 -3.05
CA LEU A 151 17.33 -13.94 -1.64
C LEU A 151 17.06 -12.64 -0.88
N PHE A 152 17.45 -11.49 -1.42
CA PHE A 152 17.20 -10.18 -0.81
C PHE A 152 15.70 -9.88 -0.68
N SER A 153 14.90 -10.24 -1.68
CA SER A 153 13.43 -10.10 -1.62
C SER A 153 12.83 -10.97 -0.51
N ASN A 154 13.22 -12.24 -0.41
CA ASN A 154 12.74 -13.13 0.65
C ASN A 154 13.19 -12.68 2.05
N ILE A 155 14.41 -12.16 2.18
CA ILE A 155 14.90 -11.56 3.44
C ILE A 155 14.06 -10.33 3.80
N GLY A 156 13.74 -9.46 2.84
CA GLY A 156 12.88 -8.30 3.05
C GLY A 156 11.49 -8.69 3.54
N ILE A 157 10.84 -9.67 2.87
CA ILE A 157 9.53 -10.20 3.27
C ILE A 157 9.59 -10.81 4.67
N LEU A 158 10.60 -11.64 4.95
CA LEU A 158 10.77 -12.28 6.25
C LEU A 158 10.99 -11.24 7.36
N THR A 159 11.74 -10.18 7.05
CA THR A 159 11.99 -9.08 7.98
C THR A 159 10.70 -8.29 8.25
N GLY A 160 9.95 -7.93 7.21
CA GLY A 160 8.65 -7.25 7.34
C GLY A 160 7.64 -8.10 8.11
N PHE A 161 7.53 -9.39 7.78
CA PHE A 161 6.68 -10.33 8.53
C PHE A 161 7.08 -10.41 10.00
N THR A 162 8.39 -10.46 10.29
CA THR A 162 8.89 -10.50 11.67
C THR A 162 8.55 -9.22 12.43
N ILE A 163 8.70 -8.05 11.81
CA ILE A 163 8.35 -6.77 12.43
C ILE A 163 6.84 -6.72 12.72
N MET A 164 5.99 -7.08 11.75
CA MET A 164 4.53 -7.10 11.93
C MET A 164 4.10 -8.12 12.98
N PHE A 165 4.72 -9.31 13.01
CA PHE A 165 4.47 -10.32 14.04
C PHE A 165 4.86 -9.81 15.43
N LEU A 166 5.99 -9.11 15.56
CA LEU A 166 6.40 -8.52 16.84
C LEU A 166 5.44 -7.41 17.28
N LEU A 167 4.98 -6.54 16.38
CA LEU A 167 3.98 -5.52 16.69
C LEU A 167 2.68 -6.17 17.21
N ALA A 168 2.17 -7.19 16.52
CA ALA A 168 0.99 -7.93 16.93
C ALA A 168 1.19 -8.69 18.26
N TYR A 169 2.37 -9.25 18.48
CA TYR A 169 2.69 -9.98 19.71
C TYR A 169 2.80 -9.04 20.93
N PHE A 170 3.35 -7.84 20.74
CA PHE A 170 3.50 -6.85 21.80
C PHE A 170 2.25 -6.00 22.04
N GLU A 171 1.29 -5.98 21.12
CA GLU A 171 -0.03 -5.34 21.30
C GLU A 171 -0.72 -5.82 22.58
N GLU A 172 -0.66 -7.12 22.91
CA GLU A 172 -1.27 -7.63 24.15
C GLU A 172 -0.56 -7.18 25.43
N LYS A 173 0.74 -6.85 25.35
CA LYS A 173 1.52 -6.33 26.48
C LYS A 173 1.37 -4.82 26.67
N ILE A 174 0.77 -4.11 25.71
CA ILE A 174 0.48 -2.67 25.76
C ILE A 174 -0.98 -2.42 26.19
N LYS A 175 -1.68 -3.43 26.73
CA LYS A 175 -2.93 -3.21 27.47
C LYS A 175 -2.62 -2.53 28.81
N VAL A 176 -2.49 -1.20 28.78
CA VAL A 176 -2.62 -0.31 29.94
C VAL A 176 -4.10 -0.04 30.19
#